data_AF-A0AAD5WL58-F1
#
_entry.id   AF-A0AAD5WL58-F1
#
_cell.length_a   1.000
_cell.length_b   1.000
_cell.length_c   1.000
_cell.angle_alpha   90.00
_cell.angle_beta   90.00
_cell.angle_gamma   90.00
#
_symmetry.space_group_name_H-M   'P 1'
#
loop_
_entity.id
_entity.type
_entity.pdbx_description
1 polymer ?
#
loop_
_entity_poly.entity_id
_entity_poly.type
_entity_poly.pdbx_seq_one_letter_code
_entity_poly.pdbx_strand_id
1 'polypeptide(L)'
;MRYKGRFRPSELLCDRTLQWVPLEICSRLLRSNGDKFTVFLPDLPPATMQTWTDLLLLVDGQIVSCAQIDCLTPGLQELLNSESVQEKLDSFAKLIGCGMTRLLVYLPELQS
;
A
#
# COMPACT_ATOMS: atom_id res chain seq x y z
N MET A 1 1.63 18.33 -23.14
CA MET A 1 0.40 17.86 -22.47
C MET A 1 -0.33 19.05 -21.87
N ARG A 2 -1.53 19.40 -22.36
CA ARG A 2 -2.38 20.44 -21.77
C ARG A 2 -3.14 19.82 -20.59
N TYR A 3 -2.79 20.20 -19.36
CA TYR A 3 -3.55 19.84 -18.17
C TYR A 3 -4.91 20.54 -18.28
N LYS A 4 -5.99 19.79 -18.56
CA LYS A 4 -7.35 20.35 -18.70
C LYS A 4 -7.75 20.99 -17.37
N GLY A 5 -8.11 22.27 -17.44
CA GLY A 5 -8.53 23.07 -16.30
C GLY A 5 -9.68 22.45 -15.51
N ARG A 6 -9.65 22.73 -14.20
CA ARG A 6 -10.54 22.25 -13.11
C ARG A 6 -10.23 20.84 -12.62
N PHE A 7 -9.01 20.62 -12.14
CA PHE A 7 -8.75 19.55 -11.17
C PHE A 7 -9.37 19.98 -9.83
N ARG A 8 -10.68 19.72 -9.67
CA ARG A 8 -11.26 19.59 -8.33
C ARG A 8 -11.02 18.14 -7.95
N PRO A 9 -10.44 17.84 -6.77
CA PRO A 9 -10.51 16.49 -6.25
C PRO A 9 -12.01 16.15 -6.20
N SER A 10 -12.47 15.27 -7.09
CA SER A 10 -13.84 14.76 -7.04
C SER A 10 -14.06 13.95 -5.77
N GLU A 11 -12.95 13.52 -5.15
CA GLU A 11 -12.91 12.59 -4.02
C GLU A 11 -11.80 13.00 -3.04
N LEU A 12 -12.00 12.66 -1.76
CA LEU A 12 -11.01 12.75 -0.70
C LEU A 12 -10.70 11.33 -0.20
N LEU A 13 -9.44 11.07 0.14
CA LEU A 13 -9.04 9.79 0.72
C LEU A 13 -9.46 9.75 2.19
N CYS A 14 -10.18 8.71 2.61
CA CYS A 14 -10.39 8.40 4.02
C CYS A 14 -9.14 7.70 4.56
N ASP A 15 -8.47 8.31 5.53
CA ASP A 15 -7.25 7.80 6.18
C ASP A 15 -7.44 6.45 6.88
N ARG A 16 -8.58 6.26 7.56
CA ARG A 16 -8.88 5.02 8.28
C ARG A 16 -9.07 3.82 7.36
N THR A 17 -9.79 4.00 6.24
CA THR A 17 -10.22 2.92 5.35
C THR A 17 -9.43 2.85 4.04
N LEU A 18 -8.59 3.87 3.77
CA LEU A 18 -7.86 4.09 2.51
C LEU A 18 -8.74 4.06 1.25
N GLN A 19 -10.03 4.40 1.39
CA GLN A 19 -10.97 4.51 0.27
C GLN A 19 -11.18 5.95 -0.15
N TRP A 20 -11.33 6.17 -1.46
CA TRP A 20 -11.70 7.45 -2.03
C TRP A 20 -13.20 7.70 -1.81
N VAL A 21 -13.53 8.86 -1.24
CA VAL A 21 -14.89 9.27 -0.91
C VAL A 21 -15.25 10.53 -1.69
N PRO A 22 -16.37 10.55 -2.43
CA PRO A 22 -16.81 11.75 -3.14
C PRO A 22 -16.89 12.99 -2.25
N LEU A 23 -16.34 14.11 -2.72
CA LEU A 23 -16.23 15.37 -1.97
C LEU A 23 -17.61 15.89 -1.50
N GLU A 24 -18.66 15.64 -2.28
CA GLU A 24 -20.04 15.99 -1.91
C GLU A 24 -20.49 15.26 -0.63
N ILE A 25 -20.15 13.98 -0.49
CA ILE A 25 -20.45 13.17 0.69
C ILE A 25 -19.67 13.71 1.88
N CYS A 26 -18.36 13.96 1.72
CA CYS A 26 -17.52 14.56 2.76
C CYS A 26 -18.09 15.90 3.24
N SER A 27 -18.50 16.77 2.31
CA SER A 27 -19.06 18.09 2.61
C SER A 27 -20.38 17.98 3.36
N ARG A 28 -21.25 17.04 2.99
CA ARG A 28 -22.51 16.78 3.69
C ARG A 28 -22.27 16.30 5.12
N LEU A 29 -21.33 15.39 5.32
CA LEU A 29 -20.97 14.86 6.64
C LEU A 29 -20.41 15.96 7.56
N LEU A 30 -19.47 16.77 7.06
CA LEU A 30 -18.91 17.90 7.82
C LEU A 30 -19.99 18.90 8.24
N ARG A 31 -20.84 19.34 7.30
CA ARG A 31 -21.94 20.27 7.61
C ARG A 31 -22.93 19.71 8.62
N SER A 32 -23.25 18.41 8.51
CA SER A 32 -24.15 17.74 9.45
C SER A 32 -23.60 17.68 10.89
N ASN A 33 -22.27 17.74 11.05
CA ASN A 33 -21.59 17.76 12.34
C ASN A 33 -21.15 19.17 12.77
N GLY A 34 -21.70 20.23 12.16
CA GLY A 34 -21.33 21.61 12.46
C GLY A 34 -19.87 21.94 12.10
N ASP A 35 -19.42 21.44 10.96
CA ASP A 35 -18.06 21.61 10.40
C ASP A 35 -16.93 21.14 11.32
N LYS A 36 -17.24 20.21 12.23
CA LYS A 36 -16.26 19.53 13.08
C LYS A 36 -15.64 18.32 12.36
N PHE A 37 -14.53 17.84 12.90
CA PHE A 37 -13.90 16.60 12.44
C PHE A 37 -14.90 15.43 12.43
N THR A 38 -14.96 14.71 11.31
CA THR A 38 -15.81 13.54 11.09
C THR A 38 -15.06 12.51 10.26
N VAL A 39 -15.17 11.24 10.65
CA VAL A 39 -14.70 10.10 9.86
C VAL A 39 -15.65 9.86 8.69
N PHE A 40 -15.15 9.83 7.45
CA PHE A 40 -16.00 9.74 6.25
C PHE A 40 -16.67 8.36 6.02
N LEU A 41 -16.09 7.29 6.57
CA LEU A 41 -16.59 5.91 6.43
C LEU A 41 -16.53 5.19 7.80
N PRO A 42 -17.42 5.53 8.74
CA PRO A 42 -17.37 4.98 10.10
C PRO A 42 -17.75 3.50 10.16
N ASP A 43 -18.65 3.06 9.28
CA ASP A 43 -19.20 1.70 9.27
C ASP A 43 -18.26 0.66 8.63
N LEU A 44 -17.22 1.12 7.94
CA LEU A 44 -16.23 0.24 7.32
C LEU A 44 -15.07 -0.04 8.30
N PRO A 45 -14.50 -1.27 8.27
CA PRO A 45 -13.33 -1.59 9.05
C PRO A 45 -12.12 -0.78 8.56
N PRO A 46 -11.10 -0.55 9.42
CA PRO A 46 -9.84 0.03 8.98
C PRO A 46 -9.20 -0.77 7.85
N ALA A 47 -8.45 -0.09 6.98
CA ALA A 47 -7.68 -0.76 5.93
C ALA A 47 -6.68 -1.74 6.55
N THR A 48 -6.63 -2.96 6.03
CA THR A 48 -5.59 -3.94 6.40
C THR A 48 -4.27 -3.48 5.78
N MET A 49 -3.30 -3.09 6.62
CA MET A 49 -1.97 -2.75 6.12
C MET A 49 -1.29 -4.02 5.57
N GLN A 50 -0.57 -3.88 4.47
CA GLN A 50 0.18 -5.00 3.89
C GLN A 50 1.35 -5.36 4.80
N THR A 51 1.61 -6.65 4.96
CA THR A 51 2.84 -7.15 5.57
C THR A 51 3.87 -7.45 4.48
N TRP A 52 5.14 -7.58 4.84
CA TRP A 52 6.20 -7.88 3.87
C TRP A 52 5.95 -9.18 3.08
N THR A 53 5.16 -10.10 3.63
CA THR A 53 4.70 -11.35 2.97
C THR A 53 3.83 -11.11 1.75
N ASP A 54 3.15 -9.97 1.67
CA ASP A 54 2.25 -9.59 0.57
C ASP A 54 2.99 -8.91 -0.59
N LEU A 55 4.30 -8.67 -0.43
CA LEU A 55 5.12 -7.99 -1.43
C LEU A 55 5.49 -8.94 -2.58
N LEU A 56 5.59 -8.36 -3.77
CA LEU A 56 6.14 -9.00 -4.96
C LEU A 56 7.60 -8.56 -5.13
N LEU A 57 8.51 -9.51 -5.21
CA LEU A 57 9.93 -9.29 -5.46
C LEU A 57 10.24 -9.52 -6.94
N LEU A 58 11.12 -8.70 -7.49
CA LEU A 58 11.74 -8.97 -8.80
C LEU A 58 13.09 -9.64 -8.57
N VAL A 59 13.21 -10.90 -8.95
CA VAL A 59 14.41 -11.73 -8.77
C VAL A 59 14.80 -12.33 -10.12
N ASP A 60 15.99 -12.01 -10.63
CA ASP A 60 16.52 -12.53 -11.89
C ASP A 60 15.53 -12.44 -13.07
N GLY A 61 14.78 -11.32 -13.13
CA GLY A 61 13.76 -11.05 -14.15
C GLY A 61 12.42 -11.78 -13.95
N GLN A 62 12.25 -12.52 -12.86
CA GLN A 62 10.99 -13.16 -12.47
C GLN A 62 10.31 -12.44 -11.31
N ILE A 63 8.98 -12.40 -11.36
CA ILE A 63 8.16 -11.83 -10.29
C ILE A 63 7.80 -12.96 -9.33
N VAL A 64 8.19 -12.82 -8.07
CA VAL A 64 7.93 -13.83 -7.04
C VAL A 64 7.24 -13.21 -5.84
N SER A 65 6.22 -13.89 -5.31
CA SER A 65 5.55 -13.50 -4.09
C SER A 65 6.40 -13.84 -2.87
N CYS A 66 6.50 -12.93 -1.89
CA CYS A 66 7.21 -13.23 -0.64
C CYS A 66 6.68 -14.50 0.05
N ALA A 67 5.35 -14.69 0.07
CA ALA A 67 4.72 -15.91 0.56
C ALA A 67 5.15 -17.23 -0.11
N GLN A 68 5.80 -17.17 -1.28
CA GLN A 68 6.24 -18.34 -2.06
C GLN A 68 7.77 -18.49 -2.09
N ILE A 69 8.50 -17.70 -1.29
CA ILE A 69 9.97 -17.74 -1.22
C ILE A 69 10.49 -19.12 -0.81
N ASP A 70 9.75 -19.86 0.03
CA ASP A 70 10.15 -21.21 0.45
C ASP A 70 10.25 -22.21 -0.72
N CYS A 71 9.69 -21.88 -1.89
CA CYS A 71 9.82 -22.67 -3.11
C CYS A 71 11.02 -22.26 -3.99
N LEU A 72 11.79 -21.23 -3.61
CA LEU A 72 12.92 -20.71 -4.37
C LEU A 72 14.26 -21.31 -3.92
N THR A 73 15.35 -20.89 -4.60
CA THR A 73 16.72 -21.28 -4.31
C THR A 73 17.11 -20.96 -2.85
N PRO A 74 17.87 -21.84 -2.18
CA PRO A 74 18.23 -21.69 -0.77
C PRO A 74 18.99 -20.39 -0.46
N GLY A 75 19.74 -19.85 -1.42
CA GLY A 75 20.42 -18.56 -1.26
C GLY A 75 19.48 -17.36 -1.11
N LEU A 76 18.33 -17.36 -1.79
CA LEU A 76 17.32 -16.31 -1.63
C LEU A 76 16.62 -16.44 -0.27
N GLN A 77 16.39 -17.66 0.19
CA GLN A 77 15.81 -17.92 1.49
C GLN A 77 16.72 -17.42 2.63
N GLU A 78 18.03 -17.66 2.55
CA GLU A 78 18.99 -17.11 3.53
C GLU A 78 19.02 -15.57 3.49
N LEU A 79 18.99 -14.97 2.31
CA LEU A 79 19.07 -13.52 2.15
C LEU A 79 17.81 -12.81 2.65
N LEU A 80 16.64 -13.41 2.45
CA LEU A 80 15.35 -12.92 2.97
C LEU A 80 15.16 -13.22 4.46
N ASN A 81 15.86 -14.20 5.00
CA ASN A 81 15.96 -14.42 6.45
C ASN A 81 17.01 -13.51 7.11
N SER A 82 17.76 -12.72 6.34
CA SER A 82 18.64 -11.70 6.90
C SER A 82 17.81 -10.63 7.60
N GLU A 83 18.13 -10.35 8.86
CA GLU A 83 17.49 -9.32 9.68
C GLU A 83 17.48 -7.95 8.96
N SER A 84 18.58 -7.61 8.28
CA SER A 84 18.71 -6.36 7.53
C SER A 84 17.73 -6.22 6.35
N VAL A 85 17.38 -7.33 5.70
CA VAL A 85 16.47 -7.33 4.53
C VAL A 85 15.03 -7.34 5.02
N GLN A 86 14.73 -8.11 6.07
CA GLN A 86 13.41 -8.10 6.70
C GLN A 86 13.04 -6.72 7.25
N GLU A 87 13.97 -6.03 7.91
CA GLU A 87 13.72 -4.67 8.41
C GLU A 87 13.43 -3.68 7.28
N LYS A 88 14.16 -3.77 6.15
CA LYS A 88 13.90 -2.94 4.97
C LYS A 88 12.52 -3.23 4.39
N LEU A 89 12.17 -4.50 4.22
CA LEU A 89 10.89 -4.92 3.66
C LEU A 89 9.72 -4.58 4.58
N ASP A 90 9.87 -4.73 5.89
CA ASP A 90 8.84 -4.38 6.87
C ASP A 90 8.64 -2.86 6.98
N SER A 91 9.74 -2.10 7.03
CA SER A 91 9.69 -0.63 6.98
C SER A 91 9.02 -0.14 5.71
N PHE A 92 9.28 -0.81 4.58
CA PHE A 92 8.66 -0.47 3.32
C PHE A 92 7.19 -0.88 3.26
N ALA A 93 6.82 -2.08 3.69
CA ALA A 93 5.45 -2.57 3.73
C ALA A 93 4.52 -1.64 4.53
N LYS A 94 5.00 -1.10 5.66
CA LYS A 94 4.28 -0.10 6.47
C LYS A 94 3.94 1.20 5.72
N LEU A 95 4.71 1.56 4.70
CA LEU A 95 4.49 2.77 3.89
C LEU A 95 3.49 2.52 2.75
N ILE A 96 3.16 1.26 2.47
CA ILE A 96 2.31 0.88 1.35
C ILE A 96 0.87 0.72 1.82
N GLY A 97 -0.05 1.40 1.15
CA GLY A 97 -1.48 1.24 1.38
C GLY A 97 -2.02 -0.09 0.84
N CYS A 98 -3.12 -0.58 1.43
CA CYS A 98 -3.76 -1.87 1.16
C CYS A 98 -4.14 -2.16 -0.32
N GLY A 99 -4.17 -1.14 -1.19
CA GLY A 99 -4.56 -1.27 -2.60
C GLY A 99 -3.41 -1.51 -3.58
N MET A 100 -2.16 -1.58 -3.12
CA MET A 100 -0.97 -1.64 -3.97
C MET A 100 -0.56 -3.09 -4.29
N THR A 101 -1.48 -3.86 -4.91
CA THR A 101 -1.26 -5.28 -5.24
C THR A 101 -0.29 -5.53 -6.40
N ARG A 102 0.17 -4.47 -7.07
CA ARG A 102 1.07 -4.53 -8.23
C ARG A 102 2.44 -3.91 -7.96
N LEU A 103 2.73 -3.63 -6.70
CA LEU A 103 4.00 -3.03 -6.34
C LEU A 103 5.09 -4.11 -6.37
N LEU A 104 6.11 -3.85 -7.18
CA LEU A 104 7.27 -4.71 -7.34
C LEU A 104 8.45 -4.09 -6.61
N VAL A 105 9.07 -4.85 -5.72
CA VAL A 105 10.27 -4.45 -5.01
C VAL A 105 11.48 -5.05 -5.72
N TYR A 106 12.38 -4.18 -6.13
CA TYR A 106 13.68 -4.57 -6.66
C TYR A 106 14.74 -4.35 -5.58
N LEU A 107 15.44 -5.42 -5.23
CA LEU A 107 16.61 -5.37 -4.37
C LEU A 107 17.83 -5.82 -5.18
N PRO A 108 18.86 -4.97 -5.30
CA PRO A 108 20.11 -5.33 -5.96
C PRO A 108 20.74 -6.59 -5.36
N GLU A 109 20.57 -6.80 -4.06
CA GLU A 109 21.10 -7.94 -3.31
C GLU A 109 20.44 -9.27 -3.70
N LEU A 110 19.27 -9.22 -4.36
CA LEU A 110 18.55 -10.39 -4.86
C LEU A 110 18.81 -10.66 -6.34
N GLN A 111 19.67 -9.90 -7.01
CA GLN A 111 20.08 -10.17 -8.38
C GLN A 111 21.38 -10.99 -8.37
N SER A 112 21.37 -12.14 -9.04
CA SER A 112 22.54 -13.01 -9.16
C SER A 112 23.57 -12.48 -10.16
#